data_AF-A0A971KC72-F1
#
_entry.id   AF-A0A971KC72-F1
#
_cell.length_a   1.000
_cell.length_b   1.000
_cell.length_c   1.000
_cell.angle_alpha   90.00
_cell.angle_beta   90.00
_cell.angle_gamma   90.00
#
_symmetry.space_group_name_H-M   'P 1'
#
loop_
_entity.id
_entity.type
_entity.pdbx_description
1 polymer ?
#
loop_
_entity_poly.entity_id
_entity_poly.type
_entity_poly.pdbx_seq_one_letter_code
_entity_poly.pdbx_strand_id
1 'polypeptide(L)'
;MKNKLHPTDDLAQFIADGEPSTIAYQALRSHLASCPSCQVLAEHLRMTEDALHSMPLVGVSPALRPNVAMIIKREQASIPEWKPFPKMVWIPTAALLAVTVAALVLAPAGGATPVPISLHGSEVTSVNDLISELMSVNLNLNSETLLTIGSAVASILGGAGLLWSLSSLNADDRDRLHDMNARLSQGASHWLHPKRD
;
A
#
# COMPACT_ATOMS: atom_id res chain seq x y z
N MET A 1 18.58 4.98 19.23
CA MET A 1 17.23 4.54 19.63
C MET A 1 16.48 4.16 18.36
N LYS A 2 16.17 2.86 18.15
CA LYS A 2 15.42 2.42 16.96
C LYS A 2 13.95 2.79 17.16
N ASN A 3 13.38 3.62 16.28
CA ASN A 3 11.94 3.86 16.23
C ASN A 3 11.25 2.53 15.94
N LYS A 4 10.75 1.86 16.97
CA LYS A 4 9.86 0.71 16.82
C LYS A 4 8.51 1.30 16.46
N LEU A 5 8.08 1.15 15.21
CA LEU A 5 6.70 1.45 14.84
C LEU A 5 5.81 0.53 15.68
N HIS A 6 4.91 1.13 16.45
CA HIS A 6 3.88 0.41 17.20
C HIS A 6 2.69 0.20 16.26
N PRO A 7 2.24 -1.05 16.03
CA PRO A 7 1.10 -1.34 15.17
C PRO A 7 -0.20 -1.07 15.94
N THR A 8 -0.57 0.20 16.08
CA THR A 8 -1.77 0.61 16.85
C THR A 8 -3.06 0.11 16.22
N ASP A 9 -3.15 0.17 14.89
CA ASP A 9 -4.38 -0.16 14.18
C ASP A 9 -4.63 -1.68 14.16
N ASP A 10 -3.59 -2.47 13.94
CA ASP A 10 -3.67 -3.94 13.99
C ASP A 10 -3.99 -4.46 15.40
N LEU A 11 -3.55 -3.74 16.44
CA LEU A 11 -3.82 -4.11 17.83
C LEU A 11 -5.31 -3.92 18.18
N ALA A 12 -5.92 -2.81 17.78
CA ALA A 12 -7.34 -2.57 18.01
C ALA A 12 -8.19 -3.63 17.30
N GLN A 13 -7.89 -3.94 16.04
CA GLN A 13 -8.58 -4.99 15.29
C GLN A 13 -8.39 -6.37 15.93
N PHE A 14 -7.17 -6.72 16.37
CA PHE A 14 -6.89 -8.00 17.03
C PHE A 14 -7.71 -8.22 18.30
N ILE A 15 -7.88 -7.18 19.14
CA ILE A 15 -8.72 -7.26 20.34
C ILE A 15 -10.20 -7.34 19.96
N ALA A 16 -10.68 -6.51 19.03
CA ALA A 16 -12.06 -6.54 18.55
C ALA A 16 -12.46 -7.87 17.91
N ASP A 17 -11.51 -8.57 17.26
CA ASP A 17 -11.71 -9.91 16.69
C ASP A 17 -11.72 -11.03 17.75
N GLY A 18 -11.48 -10.73 19.03
CA GLY A 18 -11.43 -11.71 20.11
C GLY A 18 -10.11 -12.48 20.19
N GLU A 19 -9.00 -11.84 19.85
CA GLU A 19 -7.63 -12.39 19.94
C GLU A 19 -7.41 -13.74 19.20
N PRO A 20 -7.78 -13.83 17.91
CA PRO A 20 -7.77 -15.10 17.21
C PRO A 20 -6.36 -15.68 17.06
N SER A 21 -6.25 -17.02 17.13
CA SER A 21 -4.96 -17.70 17.14
C SER A 21 -4.28 -17.84 15.76
N THR A 22 -4.67 -17.04 14.77
CA THR A 22 -4.25 -17.16 13.38
C THR A 22 -2.77 -16.80 13.17
N ILE A 23 -2.24 -17.24 12.02
CA ILE A 23 -0.86 -16.93 11.60
C ILE A 23 -0.68 -15.42 11.36
N ALA A 24 -1.70 -14.74 10.85
CA ALA A 24 -1.69 -13.30 10.59
C ALA A 24 -1.30 -12.49 11.84
N TYR A 25 -1.79 -12.89 13.02
CA TYR A 25 -1.51 -12.20 14.29
C TYR A 25 -0.37 -12.79 15.11
N GLN A 26 0.42 -13.72 14.56
CA GLN A 26 1.52 -14.36 15.30
C GLN A 26 2.62 -13.34 15.68
N ALA A 27 2.98 -12.45 14.74
CA ALA A 27 3.97 -11.40 14.98
C ALA A 27 3.48 -10.36 16.02
N LEU A 28 2.19 -10.03 16.00
CA LEU A 28 1.60 -9.13 16.98
C LEU A 28 1.61 -9.75 18.39
N ARG A 29 1.25 -11.04 18.52
CA ARG A 29 1.31 -11.73 19.82
C ARG A 29 2.73 -11.84 20.37
N SER A 30 3.72 -12.13 19.53
CA SER A 30 5.12 -12.15 19.97
C SER A 30 5.61 -10.75 20.38
N HIS A 31 5.14 -9.70 19.70
CA HIS A 31 5.39 -8.33 20.10
C HIS A 31 4.74 -8.01 21.46
N LEU A 32 3.46 -8.34 21.65
CA LEU A 32 2.75 -8.14 22.91
C LEU A 32 3.43 -8.89 24.06
N ALA A 33 3.99 -10.08 23.83
CA ALA A 33 4.74 -10.80 24.86
C ALA A 33 6.04 -10.09 25.31
N SER A 34 6.62 -9.23 24.46
CA SER A 34 7.93 -8.61 24.69
C SER A 34 7.89 -7.09 24.94
N CYS A 35 6.77 -6.43 24.71
CA CYS A 35 6.64 -4.98 24.78
C CYS A 35 5.64 -4.53 25.87
N PRO A 36 6.11 -4.07 27.05
CA PRO A 36 5.23 -3.67 28.15
C PRO A 36 4.27 -2.52 27.81
N SER A 37 4.69 -1.56 26.98
CA SER A 37 3.83 -0.45 26.59
C SER A 37 2.63 -0.91 25.75
N CYS A 38 2.85 -1.88 24.84
CA CYS A 38 1.77 -2.46 24.05
C CYS A 38 0.88 -3.39 24.87
N GLN A 39 1.39 -4.02 25.93
CA GLN A 39 0.56 -4.78 26.87
C GLN A 39 -0.42 -3.87 27.61
N VAL A 40 0.04 -2.72 28.11
CA VAL A 40 -0.83 -1.74 28.79
C VAL A 40 -1.91 -1.22 27.85
N LEU A 41 -1.54 -0.90 26.59
CA LEU A 41 -2.52 -0.48 25.59
C LEU A 41 -3.53 -1.60 25.27
N ALA A 42 -3.06 -2.84 25.10
CA ALA A 42 -3.94 -3.98 24.86
C ALA A 42 -4.94 -4.17 26.01
N GLU A 43 -4.49 -4.00 27.26
CA GLU A 43 -5.36 -4.11 28.43
C GLU A 43 -6.44 -3.02 28.45
N HIS A 44 -6.07 -1.77 28.13
CA HIS A 44 -7.05 -0.69 28.00
C HIS A 44 -8.08 -0.96 26.90
N LEU A 45 -7.65 -1.54 25.78
CA LEU A 45 -8.55 -1.91 24.68
C LEU A 45 -9.50 -3.03 25.09
N ARG A 46 -9.03 -4.06 25.82
CA ARG A 46 -9.90 -5.11 26.37
C ARG A 46 -10.95 -4.55 27.32
N MET A 47 -10.55 -3.69 28.25
CA MET A 47 -11.49 -3.02 29.17
C MET A 47 -12.54 -2.21 28.41
N THR A 48 -12.14 -1.58 27.30
CA THR A 48 -13.06 -0.83 26.43
C THR A 48 -14.04 -1.77 25.73
N GLU A 49 -13.56 -2.88 25.18
CA GLU A 49 -14.40 -3.88 24.51
C GLU A 49 -15.37 -4.56 25.47
N ASP A 50 -14.91 -4.93 26.67
CA ASP A 50 -15.75 -5.45 27.75
C ASP A 50 -16.84 -4.44 28.15
N ALA A 51 -16.48 -3.16 28.26
CA ALA A 51 -17.43 -2.09 28.54
C ALA A 51 -18.47 -1.95 27.42
N LEU A 52 -18.05 -2.00 26.15
CA LEU A 52 -18.93 -1.97 24.99
C LEU A 52 -19.88 -3.17 24.97
N HIS A 53 -19.39 -4.38 25.26
CA HIS A 53 -20.21 -5.58 25.38
C HIS A 53 -21.21 -5.53 26.54
N SER A 54 -20.88 -4.83 27.62
CA SER A 54 -21.78 -4.63 28.76
C SER A 54 -22.89 -3.60 28.49
N MET A 55 -22.78 -2.80 27.42
CA MET A 55 -23.79 -1.80 27.12
C MET A 55 -25.13 -2.46 26.78
N PRO A 56 -26.24 -1.98 27.35
CA PRO A 56 -27.56 -2.54 27.04
C PRO A 56 -27.87 -2.32 25.57
N LEU A 57 -28.17 -3.42 24.87
CA LEU A 57 -28.69 -3.39 23.51
C LEU A 57 -30.07 -2.72 23.54
N VAL A 58 -30.11 -1.41 23.28
CA VAL A 58 -31.37 -0.70 23.10
C VAL A 58 -32.01 -1.22 21.82
N GLY A 59 -33.14 -1.94 21.97
CA GLY A 59 -33.89 -2.45 20.84
C GLY A 59 -34.27 -1.32 19.89
N VAL A 60 -33.68 -1.32 18.70
CA VAL A 60 -33.98 -0.31 17.68
C VAL A 60 -35.45 -0.47 17.28
N SER A 61 -36.22 0.63 17.38
CA SER A 61 -37.63 0.63 16.97
C SER A 61 -37.77 0.10 15.54
N PRO A 62 -38.67 -0.85 15.25
CA PRO A 62 -38.89 -1.36 13.91
C PRO A 62 -39.19 -0.26 12.88
N ALA A 63 -39.75 0.87 13.32
CA ALA A 63 -40.04 2.04 12.49
C ALA A 63 -38.77 2.76 11.98
N LEU A 64 -37.61 2.60 12.62
CA LEU A 64 -36.34 3.19 12.18
C LEU A 64 -35.68 2.40 11.05
N ARG A 65 -35.97 1.10 10.93
CA ARG A 65 -35.36 0.21 9.91
C ARG A 65 -35.50 0.73 8.48
N PRO A 66 -36.70 1.15 7.98
CA PRO A 66 -36.82 1.61 6.60
C PRO A 66 -36.07 2.93 6.35
N ASN A 67 -36.00 3.83 7.33
CA ASN A 67 -35.28 5.10 7.19
C ASN A 67 -33.77 4.88 7.13
N VAL A 68 -33.23 4.04 8.02
CA VAL A 68 -31.80 3.67 8.00
C VAL A 68 -31.47 2.92 6.71
N ALA A 69 -32.30 1.96 6.28
CA ALA A 69 -32.09 1.26 5.02
C ALA A 69 -32.11 2.20 3.81
N MET A 70 -32.97 3.23 3.82
CA MET A 70 -33.01 4.24 2.77
C MET A 70 -31.74 5.10 2.75
N ILE A 71 -31.24 5.51 3.93
CA ILE A 71 -29.98 6.27 4.05
C ILE A 71 -28.81 5.42 3.55
N ILE A 72 -28.68 4.17 4.02
CA ILE A 72 -27.64 3.24 3.56
C ILE A 72 -27.72 3.05 2.04
N LYS A 73 -28.92 2.83 1.49
CA LYS A 73 -29.09 2.68 0.04
C LYS A 73 -28.73 3.95 -0.73
N ARG A 74 -29.04 5.14 -0.18
CA ARG A 74 -28.68 6.42 -0.79
C ARG A 74 -27.17 6.64 -0.78
N GLU A 75 -26.51 6.33 0.33
CA GLU A 75 -25.05 6.42 0.44
C GLU A 75 -24.37 5.39 -0.44
N GLN A 76 -24.82 4.13 -0.44
CA GLN A 76 -24.30 3.10 -1.34
C GLN A 76 -24.53 3.42 -2.81
N ALA A 77 -25.66 4.04 -3.18
CA ALA A 77 -25.89 4.53 -4.54
C ALA A 77 -24.99 5.73 -4.89
N SER A 78 -24.50 6.46 -3.89
CA SER A 78 -23.53 7.55 -4.06
C SER A 78 -22.08 7.06 -4.09
N ILE A 79 -21.80 5.87 -3.54
CA ILE A 79 -20.55 5.15 -3.78
C ILE A 79 -20.61 4.69 -5.23
N PRO A 80 -19.82 5.28 -6.15
CA PRO A 80 -19.89 4.90 -7.55
C PRO A 80 -19.54 3.41 -7.66
N GLU A 81 -20.51 2.59 -8.07
CA GLU A 81 -20.29 1.23 -8.56
C GLU A 81 -19.09 1.27 -9.49
N TRP A 82 -17.94 0.77 -9.00
CA TRP A 82 -16.72 0.55 -9.76
C TRP A 82 -16.54 1.58 -10.88
N LYS A 83 -16.30 2.85 -10.52
CA LYS A 83 -15.83 3.80 -11.53
C LYS A 83 -14.59 3.15 -12.15
N PRO A 84 -14.60 2.79 -13.45
CA PRO A 84 -13.37 2.35 -14.09
C PRO A 84 -12.32 3.40 -13.75
N PHE A 85 -11.16 2.96 -13.28
CA PHE A 85 -10.07 3.86 -12.92
C PHE A 85 -9.98 4.96 -13.99
N PRO A 86 -9.85 6.25 -13.59
CA PRO A 86 -9.83 7.35 -14.55
C PRO A 86 -8.91 6.98 -15.71
N LYS A 87 -9.30 7.27 -16.97
CA LYS A 87 -8.50 6.90 -18.16
C LYS A 87 -7.00 7.28 -18.02
N MET A 88 -6.74 8.33 -17.25
CA MET A 88 -5.41 8.83 -16.88
C MET A 88 -4.55 7.82 -16.07
N VAL A 89 -5.17 6.89 -15.33
CA VAL A 89 -4.51 5.82 -14.58
C VAL A 89 -4.29 4.56 -15.44
N TRP A 90 -5.19 4.29 -16.39
CA TRP A 90 -5.08 3.07 -17.21
C TRP A 90 -3.94 3.13 -18.23
N ILE A 91 -3.69 4.29 -18.84
CA ILE A 91 -2.63 4.47 -19.84
C ILE A 91 -1.23 4.16 -19.27
N PRO A 92 -0.79 4.75 -18.14
CA PRO A 92 0.53 4.44 -17.59
C PRO A 92 0.61 2.99 -17.08
N THR A 93 -0.48 2.43 -16.54
CA THR A 93 -0.51 1.03 -16.10
C THR A 93 -0.37 0.07 -17.29
N ALA A 94 -1.05 0.35 -18.40
CA ALA A 94 -0.95 -0.43 -19.63
C ALA A 94 0.44 -0.29 -20.28
N ALA A 95 1.02 0.92 -20.29
CA ALA A 95 2.37 1.15 -20.78
C ALA A 95 3.42 0.40 -19.94
N LEU A 96 3.28 0.43 -18.60
CA LEU A 96 4.15 -0.31 -17.70
C LEU A 96 4.06 -1.81 -17.95
N LEU A 97 2.85 -2.33 -18.11
CA LEU A 97 2.61 -3.74 -18.40
C LEU A 97 3.21 -4.14 -19.75
N ALA A 98 3.03 -3.31 -20.78
CA ALA A 98 3.64 -3.52 -22.10
C ALA A 98 5.18 -3.53 -22.05
N VAL A 99 5.79 -2.57 -21.35
CA VAL A 99 7.25 -2.52 -21.17
C VAL A 99 7.75 -3.73 -20.40
N THR A 100 7.03 -4.16 -19.37
CA THR A 100 7.40 -5.35 -18.57
C THR A 100 7.36 -6.62 -19.41
N VAL A 101 6.31 -6.78 -20.24
CA VAL A 101 6.18 -7.90 -21.17
C VAL A 101 7.29 -7.86 -22.22
N ALA A 102 7.55 -6.69 -22.83
CA ALA A 102 8.63 -6.54 -23.79
C ALA A 102 10.00 -6.87 -23.17
N ALA A 103 10.27 -6.39 -21.96
CA ALA A 103 11.51 -6.69 -21.24
C ALA A 103 11.66 -8.19 -20.92
N LEU A 104 10.58 -8.90 -20.60
CA LEU A 104 10.60 -10.35 -20.41
C LEU A 104 10.97 -11.10 -21.70
N VAL A 105 10.46 -10.63 -22.84
CA VAL A 105 10.60 -11.30 -24.15
C VAL A 105 11.98 -11.03 -24.75
N LEU A 106 12.48 -9.80 -24.62
CA LEU A 106 13.77 -9.37 -25.13
C LEU A 106 14.96 -9.75 -24.23
N ALA A 107 14.71 -10.22 -23.00
CA ALA A 107 15.77 -10.67 -22.10
C ALA A 107 16.43 -11.94 -22.66
N PRO A 108 17.72 -11.90 -23.06
CA PRO A 108 18.40 -13.10 -23.57
C PRO A 108 18.43 -14.16 -22.46
N ALA A 109 18.04 -15.40 -22.80
CA ALA A 109 17.95 -16.52 -21.88
C ALA A 109 19.30 -16.98 -21.28
N GLY A 110 20.39 -16.23 -21.49
CA GLY A 110 21.72 -16.56 -21.02
C GLY A 110 22.48 -15.33 -20.55
N GLY A 111 22.74 -15.29 -19.23
CA GLY A 111 23.87 -14.56 -18.64
C GLY A 111 23.69 -13.05 -18.51
N ALA A 112 23.66 -12.59 -17.26
CA ALA A 112 23.88 -11.21 -16.89
C ALA A 112 25.26 -10.76 -17.38
N THR A 113 25.31 -10.21 -18.58
CA THR A 113 26.37 -9.28 -18.98
C THR A 113 25.76 -7.90 -18.99
N PRO A 114 26.29 -6.93 -18.21
CA PRO A 114 25.83 -5.55 -18.30
C PRO A 114 26.16 -5.03 -19.71
N VAL A 115 25.15 -4.94 -20.57
CA VAL A 115 25.31 -4.40 -21.92
C VAL A 115 25.49 -2.88 -21.79
N PRO A 116 26.60 -2.30 -22.24
CA PRO A 116 26.72 -0.85 -22.35
C PRO A 116 25.70 -0.37 -23.38
N ILE A 117 24.82 0.54 -22.96
CA ILE A 117 23.78 1.11 -23.81
C ILE A 117 24.46 2.01 -24.85
N SER A 118 24.83 1.45 -26.00
CA SER A 118 25.18 2.23 -27.18
C SER A 118 23.87 2.66 -27.87
N LEU A 119 23.50 3.91 -27.66
CA LEU A 119 22.44 4.60 -28.40
C LEU A 119 22.90 4.76 -29.87
N HIS A 120 22.73 3.71 -30.68
CA HIS A 120 22.80 3.80 -32.14
C HIS A 120 21.39 3.62 -32.67
N GLY A 121 20.90 4.65 -33.38
CA GLY A 121 19.53 4.73 -33.87
C GLY A 121 19.15 3.53 -34.72
N SER A 122 18.18 2.76 -34.25
CA SER A 122 17.49 1.76 -35.04
C SER A 122 16.05 2.23 -35.23
N GLU A 123 15.68 2.52 -36.47
CA GLU A 123 14.30 2.74 -36.89
C GLU A 123 13.52 1.44 -36.68
N VAL A 124 12.72 1.38 -35.61
CA VAL A 124 11.78 0.29 -35.39
C VAL A 124 10.58 0.51 -36.31
N THR A 125 10.59 -0.17 -37.46
CA THR A 125 9.46 -0.21 -38.37
C THR A 125 8.47 -1.28 -37.91
N SER A 126 7.23 -0.87 -37.59
CA SER A 126 6.03 -1.72 -37.40
C SER A 126 5.84 -2.46 -36.07
N VAL A 127 4.70 -2.17 -35.42
CA VAL A 127 4.19 -2.86 -34.22
C VAL A 127 3.86 -4.33 -34.49
N ASN A 128 3.56 -4.70 -35.73
CA ASN A 128 3.19 -6.08 -36.07
C ASN A 128 4.39 -7.04 -36.06
N ASP A 129 5.61 -6.55 -36.31
CA ASP A 129 6.82 -7.36 -36.23
C ASP A 129 7.19 -7.66 -34.77
N LEU A 130 6.92 -6.69 -33.88
CA LEU A 130 7.06 -6.86 -32.44
C LEU A 130 6.14 -7.94 -31.87
N ILE A 131 4.91 -8.06 -32.40
CA ILE A 131 3.92 -9.05 -31.94
C ILE A 131 4.23 -10.46 -32.46
N SER A 132 4.70 -10.59 -33.69
CA SER A 132 5.04 -11.88 -34.29
C SER A 132 6.28 -12.49 -33.63
N GLU A 133 7.28 -11.67 -33.30
CA GLU A 133 8.46 -12.09 -32.55
C GLU A 133 8.08 -12.53 -31.13
N LEU A 134 7.16 -11.82 -30.47
CA LEU A 134 6.66 -12.16 -29.13
C LEU A 134 6.01 -13.56 -29.05
N MET A 135 5.27 -13.96 -30.08
CA MET A 135 4.56 -15.24 -30.11
C MET A 135 5.48 -16.44 -30.33
N SER A 136 6.72 -16.21 -30.76
CA SER A 136 7.71 -17.25 -31.05
C SER A 136 8.62 -17.60 -29.86
N VAL A 137 8.55 -16.83 -28.77
CA VAL A 137 9.47 -16.99 -27.63
C VAL A 137 9.00 -18.11 -26.71
N ASN A 138 9.74 -19.22 -26.73
CA ASN A 138 9.58 -20.32 -25.78
C ASN A 138 10.40 -20.02 -24.52
N LEU A 139 9.74 -19.49 -23.49
CA LEU A 139 10.38 -19.01 -22.26
C LEU A 139 10.79 -20.17 -21.34
N ASN A 140 12.03 -20.64 -21.44
CA ASN A 140 12.64 -21.52 -20.44
C ASN A 140 13.20 -20.68 -19.28
N LEU A 141 12.33 -20.27 -18.37
CA LEU A 141 12.67 -19.35 -17.27
C LEU A 141 13.33 -20.10 -16.11
N ASN A 142 14.61 -19.79 -15.87
CA ASN A 142 15.31 -20.23 -14.67
C ASN A 142 14.80 -19.45 -13.43
N SER A 143 14.82 -20.10 -12.26
CA SER A 143 14.34 -19.53 -10.99
C SER A 143 15.06 -18.22 -10.61
N GLU A 144 16.34 -18.08 -10.95
CA GLU A 144 17.13 -16.87 -10.65
C GLU A 144 16.69 -15.67 -11.50
N THR A 145 16.33 -15.91 -12.77
CA THR A 145 15.81 -14.88 -13.67
C THR A 145 14.44 -14.39 -13.22
N LEU A 146 13.58 -15.31 -12.76
CA LEU A 146 12.28 -14.98 -12.17
C LEU A 146 12.40 -14.10 -10.92
N LEU A 147 13.36 -14.40 -10.05
CA LEU A 147 13.57 -13.64 -8.81
C LEU A 147 14.09 -12.23 -9.10
N THR A 148 15.00 -12.10 -10.07
CA THR A 148 15.55 -10.81 -10.50
C THR A 148 14.47 -9.93 -11.13
N ILE A 149 13.70 -10.48 -12.07
CA ILE A 149 12.56 -9.81 -12.70
C ILE A 149 11.51 -9.44 -11.65
N GLY A 150 11.19 -10.35 -10.74
CA GLY A 150 10.24 -10.11 -9.65
C GLY A 150 10.66 -8.93 -8.76
N SER A 151 11.94 -8.81 -8.43
CA SER A 151 12.46 -7.70 -7.62
C SER A 151 12.41 -6.36 -8.35
N ALA A 152 12.70 -6.33 -9.65
CA ALA A 152 12.63 -5.12 -10.46
C ALA A 152 11.17 -4.64 -10.62
N VAL A 153 10.25 -5.56 -10.92
CA VAL A 153 8.82 -5.28 -11.02
C VAL A 153 8.25 -4.81 -9.67
N ALA A 154 8.61 -5.46 -8.57
CA ALA A 154 8.20 -5.05 -7.22
C ALA A 154 8.70 -3.65 -6.86
N SER A 155 9.92 -3.29 -7.26
CA SER A 155 10.49 -1.96 -7.01
C SER A 155 9.74 -0.86 -7.77
N ILE A 156 9.40 -1.13 -9.03
CA ILE A 156 8.65 -0.18 -9.86
C ILE A 156 7.21 -0.03 -9.38
N LEU A 157 6.54 -1.15 -9.06
CA LEU A 157 5.20 -1.14 -8.48
C LEU A 157 5.16 -0.44 -7.12
N GLY A 158 6.17 -0.66 -6.27
CA GLY A 158 6.30 0.04 -4.99
C GLY A 158 6.44 1.55 -5.15
N GLY A 159 7.28 2.00 -6.10
CA GLY A 159 7.45 3.43 -6.40
C GLY A 159 6.18 4.07 -6.96
N ALA A 160 5.50 3.40 -7.89
CA ALA A 160 4.24 3.88 -8.46
C ALA A 160 3.12 3.93 -7.41
N GLY A 161 3.02 2.94 -6.53
CA GLY A 161 2.06 2.90 -5.43
C GLY A 161 2.25 4.05 -4.44
N LEU A 162 3.50 4.38 -4.10
CA LEU A 162 3.84 5.53 -3.26
C LEU A 162 3.42 6.86 -3.90
N LEU A 163 3.73 7.06 -5.18
CA LEU A 163 3.32 8.27 -5.90
C LEU A 163 1.79 8.38 -6.00
N TRP A 164 1.10 7.26 -6.21
CA TRP A 164 -0.36 7.26 -6.27
C TRP A 164 -0.97 7.59 -4.91
N SER A 165 -0.46 6.98 -3.83
CA SER A 165 -0.83 7.30 -2.45
C SER A 165 -0.62 8.79 -2.12
N LEU A 166 0.48 9.38 -2.58
CA LEU A 166 0.73 10.81 -2.39
C LEU A 166 -0.23 11.68 -3.22
N SER A 167 -0.65 11.23 -4.39
CA SER A 167 -1.60 11.95 -5.24
C SER A 167 -3.05 11.88 -4.78
N SER A 168 -3.42 10.83 -4.03
CA SER A 168 -4.78 10.67 -3.51
C SER A 168 -5.02 11.49 -2.24
N LEU A 169 -3.96 12.06 -1.65
CA LEU A 169 -4.08 12.94 -0.50
C LEU A 169 -4.95 14.15 -0.83
N ASN A 170 -5.99 14.31 -0.01
CA ASN A 170 -6.92 15.42 -0.12
C ASN A 170 -6.21 16.74 0.18
N ALA A 171 -6.78 17.87 -0.24
CA ALA A 171 -6.17 19.18 -0.01
C ALA A 171 -5.86 19.43 1.49
N ASP A 172 -6.76 18.97 2.36
CA ASP A 172 -6.65 19.07 3.82
C ASP A 172 -5.46 18.25 4.39
N ASP A 173 -5.16 17.10 3.79
CA ASP A 173 -4.02 16.26 4.21
C ASP A 173 -2.68 16.84 3.73
N ARG A 174 -2.68 17.55 2.60
CA ARG A 174 -1.50 18.28 2.12
C ARG A 174 -1.15 19.44 3.06
N ASP A 175 -2.14 20.17 3.55
CA ASP A 175 -1.92 21.26 4.50
C ASP A 175 -1.35 20.74 5.83
N ARG A 176 -1.82 19.57 6.31
CA ARG A 176 -1.23 18.89 7.48
C ARG A 176 0.22 18.45 7.25
N LEU A 177 0.56 17.94 6.06
CA LEU A 177 1.94 17.59 5.73
C LEU A 177 2.86 18.81 5.69
N HIS A 178 2.37 19.96 5.20
CA HIS A 178 3.12 21.21 5.22
C HIS A 178 3.35 21.71 6.66
N ASP A 179 2.35 21.63 7.54
CA ASP A 179 2.50 21.98 8.95
C ASP A 179 3.50 21.05 9.67
N MET A 180 3.43 19.73 9.42
CA MET A 180 4.40 18.78 9.96
C MET A 180 5.82 19.07 9.47
N ASN A 181 6.00 19.39 8.18
CA ASN A 181 7.32 19.75 7.64
C ASN A 181 7.85 21.07 8.23
N ALA A 182 6.98 22.06 8.43
CA ALA A 182 7.34 23.31 9.10
C ALA A 182 7.80 23.06 10.54
N ARG A 183 7.06 22.25 11.30
CA ARG A 183 7.43 21.86 12.68
C ARG A 183 8.75 21.08 12.75
N LEU A 184 8.99 20.16 11.82
CA LEU A 184 10.25 19.41 11.75
C LEU A 184 11.44 20.30 11.40
N SER A 185 11.28 21.23 10.46
CA SER A 185 12.34 22.19 10.12
C SER A 185 12.63 23.17 11.28
N GLN A 186 11.60 23.58 12.01
CA GLN A 186 11.74 24.41 13.21
C GLN A 186 12.41 23.64 14.36
N GLY A 187 12.08 22.35 14.53
CA GLY A 187 12.78 21.48 15.48
C GLY A 187 14.25 21.27 15.11
N ALA A 188 14.55 20.99 13.84
CA ALA A 188 15.90 20.75 13.36
C ALA A 188 16.81 22.00 13.50
N SER A 189 16.28 23.19 13.21
CA SER A 189 17.05 24.44 13.37
C SER A 189 17.35 24.76 14.84
N HIS A 190 16.46 24.43 15.77
CA HIS A 190 16.72 24.55 17.21
C HIS A 190 17.84 23.61 17.69
N TRP A 191 17.95 22.40 17.12
CA TRP A 191 19.02 21.46 17.45
C TRP A 191 20.39 21.85 16.87
N LEU A 192 20.40 22.48 15.68
CA LEU A 192 21.63 22.91 15.01
C LEU A 192 22.20 24.22 15.57
N HIS A 193 21.36 25.07 16.17
CA HIS A 193 21.77 26.29 16.85
C HIS A 193 21.34 26.26 18.33
N PRO A 194 21.94 25.39 19.16
CA PRO A 194 21.71 25.47 20.59
C PRO A 194 22.22 26.85 21.05
N LYS A 195 21.31 27.69 21.55
CA LYS A 195 21.70 28.95 22.17
C LYS A 195 22.72 28.62 23.26
N ARG A 196 23.95 29.11 23.08
CA ARG A 196 24.96 29.13 24.15
C ARG A 196 24.55 30.27 25.08
N ASP A 197 23.82 29.90 26.12
CA ASP A 197 23.68 30.72 27.32
C ASP A 197 25.00 30.70 28.12
#